data_AF-A0A7N2L1K0-F1
#
_entry.id   AF-A0A7N2L1K0-F1
#
_cell.length_a   1.000
_cell.length_b   1.000
_cell.length_c   1.000
_cell.angle_alpha   90.00
_cell.angle_beta   90.00
_cell.angle_gamma   90.00
#
_symmetry.space_group_name_H-M   'P 1'
#
loop_
_entity.id
_entity.type
_entity.pdbx_description
1 polymer ?
#
loop_
_entity_poly.entity_id
_entity_poly.type
_entity_poly.pdbx_seq_one_letter_code
_entity_poly.pdbx_strand_id
1 'polypeptide(L)'
;MVTPKQLLSTIESALLGPSPPTPAQRIELMHAIRNSVSSLQSLLSFPPPKPSDRAQVQLREVRLPDSPPISLDDQDVRIALKLSDDLHLNEIDCVRLLVSANQEWSLMGRDPSEILRLAAGLYYTERRDLITALYTLFRAVVLDQGLDTDIVSDVQKYLEDLINSGLRQRLISLIKFRPFPILLVQSIEIRFNDQSIILVIPERC
;
A
#
# COMPACT_ATOMS: atom_id res chain seq x y z
N MET A 1 -5.15 -4.96 -11.58
CA MET A 1 -5.18 -4.19 -10.33
C MET A 1 -4.14 -3.08 -10.42
N VAL A 2 -4.42 -1.90 -9.87
CA VAL A 2 -3.41 -0.83 -9.77
C VAL A 2 -2.53 -1.13 -8.57
N THR A 3 -1.21 -1.19 -8.74
CA THR A 3 -0.30 -1.43 -7.62
C THR A 3 -0.18 -0.17 -6.75
N PRO A 4 0.16 -0.28 -5.46
CA PRO A 4 0.39 0.90 -4.60
C PRO A 4 1.38 1.91 -5.19
N LYS A 5 2.43 1.39 -5.84
CA LYS A 5 3.44 2.20 -6.52
C LYS A 5 2.86 2.98 -7.71
N GLN A 6 2.04 2.32 -8.53
CA GLN A 6 1.33 2.97 -9.65
C GLN A 6 0.36 4.02 -9.14
N LEU A 7 -0.43 3.70 -8.10
CA LEU A 7 -1.35 4.64 -7.47
C LEU A 7 -0.63 5.90 -6.99
N LEU A 8 0.46 5.75 -6.23
CA LEU A 8 1.23 6.88 -5.73
C LEU A 8 1.78 7.72 -6.89
N SER A 9 2.37 7.09 -7.91
CA SER A 9 2.92 7.81 -9.07
C SER A 9 1.85 8.60 -9.84
N THR A 10 0.67 8.01 -10.06
CA THR A 10 -0.46 8.70 -10.69
C THR A 10 -0.93 9.89 -9.84
N ILE A 11 -1.02 9.73 -8.51
CA ILE A 11 -1.40 10.82 -7.59
C ILE A 11 -0.37 11.96 -7.61
N GLU A 12 0.92 11.64 -7.51
CA GLU A 12 1.99 12.65 -7.49
C GLU A 12 2.04 13.42 -8.81
N SER A 13 1.96 12.72 -9.95
CA SER A 13 1.96 13.37 -11.26
C SER A 13 0.75 14.29 -11.49
N ALA A 14 -0.41 13.95 -10.94
CA ALA A 14 -1.63 14.74 -11.10
C ALA A 14 -1.74 15.90 -10.10
N LEU A 15 -1.27 15.72 -8.85
CA LEU A 15 -1.52 16.64 -7.75
C LEU A 15 -0.30 17.46 -7.31
N LEU A 16 0.92 17.01 -7.61
CA LEU A 16 2.17 17.70 -7.23
C LEU A 16 2.92 18.28 -8.43
N GLY A 17 2.36 18.15 -9.64
CA GLY A 17 2.94 18.71 -10.85
C GLY A 17 2.99 20.25 -10.83
N PRO A 18 3.95 20.88 -11.54
CA PRO A 18 4.06 22.34 -11.61
C PRO A 18 2.93 23.00 -12.43
N SER A 19 2.14 22.19 -13.14
CA SER A 19 1.04 22.62 -13.99
C SER A 19 -0.26 21.93 -13.57
N PRO A 20 -1.42 22.58 -13.77
CA PRO A 20 -2.71 21.94 -13.50
C PRO A 20 -2.84 20.64 -14.32
N PRO A 21 -3.43 19.58 -13.73
CA PRO A 21 -3.53 18.29 -14.40
C PRO A 21 -4.44 18.36 -15.63
N THR A 22 -3.97 17.74 -16.70
CA THR A 22 -4.72 17.60 -17.95
C THR A 22 -5.99 16.76 -17.76
N PRO A 23 -7.01 16.89 -18.63
CA PRO A 23 -8.22 16.06 -18.54
C PRO A 23 -7.94 14.55 -18.53
N ALA A 24 -6.93 14.11 -19.28
CA ALA A 24 -6.51 12.71 -19.29
C ALA A 24 -5.94 12.25 -17.94
N GLN A 25 -5.06 13.06 -17.32
CA GLN A 25 -4.50 12.78 -16.00
C GLN A 25 -5.59 12.75 -14.91
N ARG A 26 -6.62 13.59 -15.02
CA ARG A 26 -7.77 13.57 -14.10
C ARG A 26 -8.54 12.26 -14.20
N ILE A 27 -8.82 11.79 -15.42
CA ILE A 27 -9.51 10.52 -15.64
C ILE A 27 -8.68 9.36 -15.07
N GLU A 28 -7.37 9.37 -15.34
CA GLU A 28 -6.44 8.36 -14.84
C GLU A 28 -6.38 8.35 -13.30
N LEU A 29 -6.28 9.52 -12.67
CA LEU A 29 -6.32 9.68 -11.22
C LEU A 29 -7.58 9.07 -10.62
N MET A 30 -8.75 9.45 -11.12
CA MET A 30 -10.03 8.95 -10.59
C MET A 30 -10.19 7.45 -10.81
N HIS A 31 -9.70 6.93 -11.94
CA HIS A 31 -9.69 5.50 -12.21
C HIS A 31 -8.75 4.74 -11.24
N ALA A 32 -7.54 5.26 -11.02
CA ALA A 32 -6.56 4.67 -10.11
C ALA A 32 -7.07 4.64 -8.66
N ILE A 33 -7.67 5.74 -8.20
CA ILE A 33 -8.29 5.84 -6.86
C ILE A 33 -9.40 4.80 -6.70
N ARG A 34 -10.34 4.71 -7.67
CA ARG A 34 -11.46 3.77 -7.62
C ARG A 34 -11.00 2.31 -7.59
N ASN A 35 -9.99 1.96 -8.38
CA ASN A 35 -9.44 0.60 -8.40
C ASN A 35 -8.65 0.26 -7.13
N SER A 36 -8.25 1.26 -6.34
CA SER A 36 -7.47 1.10 -5.11
C SER A 36 -8.32 1.25 -3.84
N VAL A 37 -9.64 1.40 -3.97
CA VAL A 37 -10.58 1.55 -2.84
C VAL A 37 -10.40 0.44 -1.82
N SER A 38 -10.41 -0.83 -2.25
CA SER A 38 -10.29 -1.97 -1.33
C SER A 38 -8.95 -1.99 -0.59
N SER A 39 -7.85 -1.64 -1.27
CA SER A 39 -6.52 -1.55 -0.67
C SER A 39 -6.42 -0.40 0.36
N LEU A 40 -7.05 0.74 0.07
CA LEU A 40 -7.08 1.89 0.98
C LEU A 40 -8.08 1.70 2.12
N GLN A 41 -9.18 0.97 1.91
CA GLN A 41 -10.12 0.60 2.98
C GLN A 41 -9.50 -0.45 3.90
N SER A 42 -8.85 -1.48 3.36
CA SER A 42 -8.14 -2.45 4.18
C SER A 42 -6.88 -1.89 4.83
N LEU A 43 -6.46 -0.66 4.51
CA LEU A 43 -5.22 0.03 4.92
C LEU A 43 -4.35 -0.73 5.92
N LEU A 44 -3.27 -1.32 5.43
CA LEU A 44 -2.26 -2.02 6.24
C LEU A 44 -2.78 -3.20 7.08
N SER A 45 -4.02 -3.62 6.87
CA SER A 45 -4.60 -4.84 7.42
C SER A 45 -4.19 -5.98 6.50
N PHE A 46 -3.26 -6.78 7.00
CA PHE A 46 -2.83 -7.98 6.31
C PHE A 46 -3.18 -9.18 7.17
N PRO A 47 -3.75 -10.24 6.57
CA PRO A 47 -4.12 -11.42 7.32
C PRO A 47 -2.88 -12.06 7.95
N PRO A 48 -2.99 -12.56 9.20
CA PRO A 48 -1.92 -13.31 9.83
C PRO A 48 -1.73 -14.68 9.13
N PRO A 49 -0.65 -15.41 9.47
CA PRO A 49 -0.42 -16.77 8.99
C PRO A 49 -1.64 -17.66 9.22
N LYS A 50 -2.00 -18.47 8.22
CA LYS A 50 -3.20 -19.31 8.26
C LYS A 50 -2.85 -20.76 7.93
N PRO A 51 -3.15 -21.74 8.80
CA PRO A 51 -2.72 -23.13 8.58
C PRO A 51 -3.19 -23.75 7.26
N SER A 52 -4.40 -23.41 6.79
CA SER A 52 -4.91 -23.89 5.49
C SER A 52 -4.11 -23.39 4.31
N ASP A 53 -3.59 -22.17 4.42
CA ASP A 53 -2.89 -21.48 3.35
C ASP A 53 -1.42 -21.92 3.37
N ARG A 54 -0.86 -22.12 4.57
CA ARG A 54 0.42 -22.80 4.77
C ARG A 54 0.45 -24.18 4.12
N ALA A 55 -0.60 -24.97 4.30
CA ALA A 55 -0.71 -26.29 3.67
C ALA A 55 -0.73 -26.20 2.13
N GLN A 56 -1.43 -25.22 1.56
CA GLN A 56 -1.43 -25.00 0.09
C GLN A 56 -0.03 -24.67 -0.43
N VAL A 57 0.70 -23.78 0.26
CA VAL A 57 2.08 -23.45 -0.12
C VAL A 57 2.99 -24.68 -0.01
N GLN A 58 2.84 -25.50 1.03
CA GLN A 58 3.60 -26.75 1.18
C GLN A 58 3.28 -27.78 0.09
N LEU A 59 2.04 -27.83 -0.38
CA LEU A 59 1.60 -28.67 -1.51
C LEU A 59 2.02 -28.10 -2.87
N ARG A 60 2.65 -26.92 -2.91
CA ARG A 60 3.17 -26.24 -4.11
C ARG A 60 2.10 -25.78 -5.12
N GLU A 61 0.83 -25.95 -4.79
CA GLU A 61 -0.30 -25.52 -5.61
C GLU A 61 -0.97 -24.30 -4.96
N VAL A 62 -0.53 -23.11 -5.37
CA VAL A 62 -1.06 -21.86 -4.84
C VAL A 62 -1.95 -21.19 -5.87
N ARG A 63 -3.16 -20.80 -5.44
CA ARG A 63 -4.07 -19.99 -6.23
C ARG A 63 -4.10 -18.59 -5.67
N LEU A 64 -3.41 -17.67 -6.34
CA LEU A 64 -3.55 -16.25 -6.05
C LEU A 64 -4.91 -15.75 -6.57
N PRO A 65 -5.54 -14.76 -5.91
CA PRO A 65 -6.67 -14.04 -6.47
C PRO A 65 -6.29 -13.50 -7.87
N ASP A 66 -7.19 -13.69 -8.84
CA ASP A 66 -7.06 -13.17 -10.21
C ASP A 66 -5.87 -13.68 -11.04
N SER A 67 -5.22 -14.77 -10.63
CA SER A 67 -4.11 -15.39 -11.38
C SER A 67 -4.35 -16.88 -11.61
N PRO A 68 -3.78 -17.46 -12.70
CA PRO A 68 -3.77 -18.92 -12.86
C PRO A 68 -3.02 -19.59 -11.70
N PRO A 69 -3.29 -20.88 -11.43
CA PRO A 69 -2.53 -21.64 -10.43
C PRO A 69 -1.03 -21.54 -10.68
N ILE A 70 -0.28 -21.22 -9.64
CA ILE A 70 1.18 -21.08 -9.68
C ILE A 70 1.77 -22.35 -9.08
N SER A 71 2.67 -22.97 -9.83
CA SER A 71 3.49 -24.09 -9.35
C SER A 71 4.76 -23.53 -8.73
N LEU A 72 4.99 -23.83 -7.45
CA LEU A 72 6.16 -23.37 -6.69
C LEU A 72 7.25 -24.45 -6.65
N ASP A 73 8.51 -24.03 -6.71
CA ASP A 73 9.64 -24.93 -6.46
C ASP A 73 9.97 -25.04 -4.95
N ASP A 74 10.87 -25.96 -4.59
CA ASP A 74 11.28 -26.18 -3.19
C ASP A 74 11.99 -24.96 -2.55
N GLN A 75 12.55 -24.06 -3.36
CA GLN A 75 13.17 -22.84 -2.89
C GLN A 75 12.09 -21.80 -2.59
N ASP A 76 11.14 -21.59 -3.50
CA ASP A 76 10.02 -20.66 -3.34
C ASP A 76 9.18 -21.00 -2.10
N VAL A 77 8.88 -22.28 -1.87
CA VAL A 77 8.17 -22.74 -0.66
C VAL A 77 8.94 -22.36 0.61
N ARG A 78 10.25 -22.62 0.65
CA ARG A 78 11.08 -22.28 1.82
C ARG A 78 11.14 -20.79 2.06
N ILE A 79 11.26 -19.98 1.01
CA ILE A 79 11.30 -18.52 1.12
C ILE A 79 9.94 -18.00 1.58
N ALA A 80 8.82 -18.49 1.02
CA ALA A 80 7.47 -18.05 1.37
C ALA A 80 7.15 -18.32 2.86
N LEU A 81 7.48 -19.53 3.34
CA LEU A 81 7.27 -19.90 4.75
C LEU A 81 8.15 -19.07 5.68
N LYS A 82 9.43 -18.87 5.32
CA LYS A 82 10.32 -18.01 6.09
C LYS A 82 9.81 -16.56 6.15
N LEU A 83 9.35 -16.02 5.03
CA LEU A 83 8.80 -14.67 4.95
C LEU A 83 7.52 -14.53 5.80
N SER A 84 6.67 -15.57 5.81
CA SER A 84 5.47 -15.62 6.64
C SER A 84 5.82 -15.60 8.12
N ASP A 85 6.82 -16.39 8.53
CA ASP A 85 7.28 -16.46 9.91
C ASP A 85 7.95 -15.13 10.35
N ASP A 86 8.79 -14.54 9.49
CA ASP A 86 9.53 -13.30 9.77
C ASP A 86 8.61 -12.06 9.83
N LEU A 87 7.61 -11.96 8.94
CA LEU A 87 6.72 -10.79 8.82
C LEU A 87 5.36 -10.98 9.47
N HIS A 88 5.11 -12.16 10.06
CA HIS A 88 3.80 -12.60 10.55
C HIS A 88 2.68 -12.31 9.53
N LEU A 89 2.91 -12.75 8.29
CA LEU A 89 2.05 -12.50 7.13
C LEU A 89 1.47 -13.80 6.60
N ASN A 90 0.25 -13.76 6.10
CA ASN A 90 -0.37 -14.88 5.40
C ASN A 90 0.50 -15.42 4.26
N GLU A 91 0.56 -16.75 4.14
CA GLU A 91 1.42 -17.44 3.20
C GLU A 91 1.07 -17.14 1.72
N ILE A 92 -0.20 -16.88 1.38
CA ILE A 92 -0.62 -16.50 0.02
C ILE A 92 -0.09 -15.10 -0.34
N ASP A 93 -0.14 -14.16 0.61
CA ASP A 93 0.45 -12.83 0.43
C ASP A 93 1.98 -12.89 0.29
N CYS A 94 2.64 -13.78 1.03
CA CYS A 94 4.07 -14.05 0.85
C CYS A 94 4.39 -14.55 -0.56
N VAL A 95 3.58 -15.46 -1.11
CA VAL A 95 3.74 -15.95 -2.49
C VAL A 95 3.50 -14.83 -3.50
N ARG A 96 2.51 -13.96 -3.30
CA ARG A 96 2.31 -12.77 -4.15
C ARG A 96 3.58 -11.91 -4.19
N LEU A 97 4.17 -11.61 -3.03
CA LEU A 97 5.39 -10.80 -2.93
C LEU A 97 6.58 -11.47 -3.63
N LEU A 98 6.67 -12.80 -3.58
CA LEU A 98 7.71 -13.54 -4.30
C LEU A 98 7.54 -13.47 -5.81
N VAL A 99 6.31 -13.61 -6.30
CA VAL A 99 6.01 -13.47 -7.72
C VAL A 99 6.39 -12.06 -8.18
N SER A 100 6.05 -11.02 -7.42
CA SER A 100 6.43 -9.64 -7.72
C SER A 100 7.95 -9.42 -7.67
N ALA A 101 8.64 -9.98 -6.69
CA ALA A 101 10.10 -9.92 -6.59
C ALA A 101 10.78 -10.56 -7.81
N ASN A 102 10.28 -11.72 -8.25
CA ASN A 102 10.79 -12.43 -9.41
C ASN A 102 10.55 -11.66 -10.72
N GLN A 103 9.43 -10.93 -10.84
CA GLN A 103 9.16 -10.07 -12.00
C GLN A 103 10.12 -8.88 -12.08
N GLU A 104 10.45 -8.24 -10.95
CA GLU A 104 11.37 -7.10 -10.94
C GLU A 104 12.83 -7.50 -11.15
N TRP A 105 13.23 -8.72 -10.74
CA TRP A 105 14.63 -9.14 -10.70
C TRP A 105 14.99 -10.25 -11.70
N SER A 106 14.20 -10.42 -12.77
CA SER A 106 14.38 -11.47 -13.79
C SER A 106 15.74 -11.48 -14.53
N LEU A 107 16.68 -10.58 -14.19
CA LEU A 107 17.94 -10.35 -14.91
C LEU A 107 19.22 -10.70 -14.13
N MET A 108 19.16 -11.07 -12.85
CA MET A 108 20.34 -11.49 -12.08
C MET A 108 20.09 -12.77 -11.26
N GLY A 109 21.17 -13.50 -10.95
CA GLY A 109 21.14 -14.86 -10.40
C GLY A 109 20.19 -15.06 -9.20
N ARG A 110 19.62 -16.25 -9.09
CA ARG A 110 18.61 -16.63 -8.07
C ARG A 110 19.24 -16.97 -6.71
N ASP A 111 19.97 -16.06 -6.08
CA ASP A 111 20.36 -16.33 -4.69
C ASP A 111 19.10 -16.27 -3.79
N PRO A 112 18.79 -17.32 -3.01
CA PRO A 112 17.58 -17.38 -2.18
C PRO A 112 17.50 -16.23 -1.17
N SER A 113 18.64 -15.76 -0.66
CA SER A 113 18.67 -14.70 0.34
C SER A 113 18.37 -13.32 -0.26
N GLU A 114 18.75 -13.11 -1.52
CA GLU A 114 18.44 -11.87 -2.25
C GLU A 114 16.95 -11.78 -2.58
N ILE A 115 16.34 -12.88 -3.03
CA ILE A 115 14.91 -12.94 -3.33
C ILE A 115 14.09 -12.70 -2.04
N LEU A 116 14.48 -13.33 -0.93
CA LEU A 116 13.84 -13.10 0.37
C LEU A 116 13.92 -11.62 0.77
N ARG A 117 15.11 -11.01 0.64
CA ARG A 117 15.32 -9.59 0.98
C ARG A 117 14.49 -8.66 0.09
N LEU A 118 14.40 -8.96 -1.22
CA LEU A 118 13.61 -8.18 -2.16
C LEU A 118 12.11 -8.28 -1.85
N ALA A 119 11.59 -9.49 -1.61
CA ALA A 119 10.19 -9.70 -1.25
C ALA A 119 9.82 -8.96 0.06
N ALA A 120 10.69 -9.01 1.07
CA ALA A 120 10.53 -8.21 2.29
C ALA A 120 10.61 -6.70 2.02
N GLY A 121 11.50 -6.26 1.12
CA GLY A 121 11.58 -4.87 0.67
C GLY A 121 10.30 -4.38 0.02
N LEU A 122 9.71 -5.19 -0.87
CA LEU A 122 8.42 -4.91 -1.51
C LEU A 122 7.29 -4.78 -0.48
N TYR A 123 7.25 -5.67 0.52
CA TYR A 123 6.30 -5.58 1.63
C TYR A 123 6.31 -4.20 2.29
N TYR A 124 7.48 -3.67 2.65
CA TYR A 124 7.57 -2.37 3.31
C TYR A 124 7.30 -1.21 2.35
N THR A 125 7.76 -1.33 1.11
CA THR A 125 7.60 -0.31 0.07
C THR A 125 6.13 -0.13 -0.29
N GLU A 126 5.39 -1.21 -0.53
CA GLU A 126 3.95 -1.14 -0.83
C GLU A 126 3.15 -0.44 0.28
N ARG A 127 3.51 -0.68 1.54
CA ARG A 127 2.87 -0.05 2.71
C ARG A 127 3.17 1.43 2.79
N ARG A 128 4.44 1.80 2.59
CA ARG A 128 4.86 3.19 2.52
C ARG A 128 4.12 3.90 1.40
N ASP A 129 4.05 3.30 0.22
CA ASP A 129 3.42 3.91 -0.95
C ASP A 129 1.91 4.13 -0.72
N LEU A 130 1.21 3.19 -0.08
CA LEU A 130 -0.20 3.39 0.33
C LEU A 130 -0.37 4.53 1.34
N ILE A 131 0.49 4.60 2.37
CA ILE A 131 0.44 5.69 3.36
C ILE A 131 0.71 7.04 2.68
N THR A 132 1.74 7.11 1.84
CA THR A 132 2.10 8.33 1.11
C THR A 132 1.00 8.75 0.16
N ALA A 133 0.39 7.81 -0.58
CA ALA A 133 -0.73 8.09 -1.46
C ALA A 133 -1.91 8.70 -0.69
N LEU A 134 -2.28 8.09 0.45
CA LEU A 134 -3.35 8.60 1.31
C LEU A 134 -3.02 10.00 1.86
N TYR A 135 -1.79 10.21 2.32
CA TYR A 135 -1.32 11.51 2.79
C TYR A 135 -1.39 12.57 1.68
N THR A 136 -0.93 12.26 0.47
CA THR A 136 -0.94 13.20 -0.66
C THR A 136 -2.37 13.59 -1.05
N LEU A 137 -3.32 12.65 -1.00
CA LEU A 137 -4.75 12.95 -1.21
C LEU A 137 -5.30 13.90 -0.13
N PHE A 138 -5.02 13.63 1.15
CA PHE A 138 -5.42 14.54 2.23
C PHE A 138 -4.80 15.93 2.06
N ARG A 139 -3.51 15.98 1.74
CA ARG A 139 -2.77 17.22 1.51
C ARG A 139 -3.39 18.04 0.38
N ALA A 140 -3.83 17.38 -0.70
CA ALA A 140 -4.47 18.05 -1.84
C ALA A 140 -5.81 18.70 -1.50
N VAL A 141 -6.57 18.16 -0.54
CA VAL A 141 -7.86 18.73 -0.12
C VAL A 141 -7.70 19.79 0.98
N VAL A 142 -6.74 19.59 1.89
CA VAL A 142 -6.57 20.46 3.07
C VAL A 142 -5.71 21.68 2.77
N LEU A 143 -4.67 21.55 1.94
CA LEU A 143 -3.83 22.67 1.56
C LEU A 143 -4.39 23.30 0.30
N ASP A 144 -4.66 24.62 0.35
CA ASP A 144 -5.01 25.41 -0.83
C ASP A 144 -3.79 25.53 -1.76
N GLN A 145 -3.63 24.53 -2.62
CA GLN A 145 -2.50 24.39 -3.54
C GLN A 145 -2.78 24.99 -4.92
N GLY A 146 -3.87 25.77 -5.07
CA GLY A 146 -4.29 26.28 -6.38
C GLY A 146 -4.74 25.18 -7.35
N LEU A 147 -5.17 24.03 -6.82
CA LEU A 147 -5.78 22.96 -7.60
C LEU A 147 -7.19 23.36 -8.03
N ASP A 148 -7.63 22.78 -9.15
CA ASP A 148 -8.99 22.99 -9.65
C ASP A 148 -10.03 22.49 -8.62
N THR A 149 -11.03 23.33 -8.34
CA THR A 149 -12.10 23.07 -7.37
C THR A 149 -12.86 21.78 -7.67
N ASP A 150 -13.01 21.41 -8.93
CA ASP A 150 -13.72 20.18 -9.32
C ASP A 150 -12.92 18.94 -8.89
N ILE A 151 -11.60 18.96 -9.05
CA ILE A 151 -10.72 17.86 -8.60
C ILE A 151 -10.73 17.77 -7.09
N VAL A 152 -10.62 18.91 -6.40
CA VAL A 152 -10.63 18.94 -4.94
C VAL A 152 -11.93 18.34 -4.41
N SER A 153 -13.08 18.69 -5.01
CA SER A 153 -14.39 18.13 -4.67
C SER A 153 -14.45 16.61 -4.90
N ASP A 154 -13.97 16.13 -6.05
CA ASP A 154 -13.94 14.71 -6.39
C ASP A 154 -13.06 13.89 -5.42
N VAL A 155 -11.87 14.40 -5.09
CA VAL A 155 -10.95 13.78 -4.13
C VAL A 155 -11.53 13.83 -2.72
N GLN A 156 -12.15 14.95 -2.34
CA GLN A 156 -12.80 15.11 -1.04
C GLN A 156 -13.90 14.06 -0.85
N LYS A 157 -14.78 13.88 -1.84
CA LYS A 157 -15.84 12.87 -1.79
C LYS A 157 -15.27 11.47 -1.55
N TYR A 158 -14.17 11.14 -2.23
CA TYR A 158 -13.48 9.87 -2.03
C TYR A 158 -12.94 9.70 -0.59
N LEU A 159 -12.31 10.75 -0.05
CA LEU A 159 -11.78 10.72 1.31
C LEU A 159 -12.89 10.61 2.35
N GLU A 160 -14.03 11.27 2.14
CA GLU A 160 -15.22 11.15 2.99
C GLU A 160 -15.74 9.70 3.02
N ASP A 161 -15.90 9.06 1.86
CA ASP A 161 -16.29 7.65 1.77
C ASP A 161 -15.30 6.74 2.52
N LEU A 162 -14.00 7.02 2.39
CA LEU A 162 -12.95 6.26 3.06
C LEU A 162 -12.99 6.45 4.59
N ILE A 163 -13.21 7.67 5.07
CA ILE A 163 -13.38 7.98 6.50
C ILE A 163 -14.62 7.26 7.05
N ASN A 164 -15.74 7.36 6.34
CA ASN A 164 -17.01 6.72 6.70
C ASN A 164 -16.90 5.19 6.75
N SER A 165 -16.00 4.59 5.96
CA SER A 165 -15.68 3.15 6.02
C SER A 165 -14.85 2.72 7.24
N GLY A 166 -14.51 3.64 8.16
CA GLY A 166 -13.79 3.34 9.39
C GLY A 166 -12.27 3.57 9.34
N LEU A 167 -11.76 4.35 8.38
CA LEU A 167 -10.32 4.65 8.25
C LEU A 167 -9.71 5.19 9.54
N ARG A 168 -10.41 6.10 10.25
CA ARG A 168 -9.95 6.70 11.52
C ARG A 168 -9.62 5.64 12.56
N GLN A 169 -10.53 4.68 12.77
CA GLN A 169 -10.33 3.63 13.76
C GLN A 169 -9.17 2.70 13.39
N ARG A 170 -9.03 2.40 12.10
CA ARG A 170 -7.89 1.60 11.59
C ARG A 170 -6.56 2.30 11.82
N LEU A 171 -6.45 3.59 11.49
CA LEU A 171 -5.23 4.38 11.75
C LEU A 171 -4.86 4.40 13.24
N ILE A 172 -5.85 4.61 14.12
CA ILE A 172 -5.63 4.58 15.58
C ILE A 172 -5.15 3.20 16.03
N SER A 173 -5.77 2.13 15.53
CA SER A 173 -5.35 0.75 15.83
C SER A 173 -3.91 0.49 15.38
N LEU A 174 -3.55 0.92 14.16
CA LEU A 174 -2.21 0.74 13.61
C LEU A 174 -1.13 1.46 14.44
N ILE A 175 -1.41 2.68 14.90
CA ILE A 175 -0.51 3.46 15.76
C ILE A 175 -0.36 2.80 17.14
N LYS A 176 -1.44 2.25 17.70
CA LYS A 176 -1.44 1.63 19.04
C LYS A 176 -0.81 0.23 19.07
N PHE A 177 -1.04 -0.58 18.03
CA PHE A 177 -0.72 -2.01 18.05
C PHE A 177 0.54 -2.40 17.28
N ARG A 178 1.15 -1.50 16.51
CA ARG A 178 2.48 -1.74 15.95
C ARG A 178 3.47 -0.71 16.50
N PRO A 179 4.54 -1.14 17.20
CA PRO A 179 5.77 -0.38 17.16
C PRO A 179 6.30 -0.52 15.72
N PHE A 180 5.75 0.27 14.79
CA PHE A 180 6.47 0.56 13.56
C PHE A 180 7.85 1.07 14.00
N PRO A 181 8.96 0.52 13.48
CA PRO A 181 10.26 1.14 13.73
C PRO A 181 10.13 2.61 13.33
N ILE A 182 10.30 3.48 14.33
CA ILE A 182 10.01 4.93 14.36
C ILE A 182 10.81 5.72 13.29
N LEU A 183 11.57 5.05 12.44
CA LEU A 183 12.35 5.63 11.36
C LEU A 183 11.57 5.90 10.06
N LEU A 184 10.31 5.45 9.92
CA LEU A 184 9.51 5.67 8.71
C LEU A 184 8.49 6.82 8.80
N VAL A 185 8.31 7.43 9.98
CA VAL A 185 7.40 8.58 10.18
C VAL A 185 8.10 9.63 11.05
N GLN A 186 9.16 10.24 10.54
CA GLN A 186 9.74 11.43 11.17
C GLN A 186 9.03 12.74 10.78
N SER A 187 7.89 12.70 10.08
CA SER A 187 7.34 13.92 9.47
C SER A 187 5.84 14.15 9.64
N ILE A 188 5.08 13.28 10.31
CA ILE A 188 3.60 13.39 10.28
C ILE A 188 2.98 13.07 11.64
N GLU A 189 2.43 14.08 12.30
CA GLU A 189 1.55 13.91 13.46
C GLU A 189 0.10 14.13 13.02
N ILE A 190 -0.66 13.04 12.88
CA ILE A 190 -2.10 13.09 12.55
C ILE A 190 -2.87 13.14 13.87
N ARG A 191 -3.41 14.31 14.22
CA ARG A 191 -4.30 14.46 15.39
C ARG A 191 -5.75 14.36 14.94
N PHE A 192 -6.49 13.44 15.55
CA PHE A 192 -7.94 13.35 15.38
C PHE A 192 -8.62 14.09 16.53
N ASN A 193 -9.20 15.26 16.27
CA ASN A 193 -10.14 15.88 17.20
C ASN A 193 -11.57 15.51 16.79
N ASP A 194 -12.54 15.59 17.71
CA ASP A 194 -13.87 14.97 17.54
C ASP A 194 -14.69 15.42 16.32
N GLN A 195 -14.25 16.46 15.59
CA GLN A 195 -14.87 16.89 14.32
C GLN A 195 -13.86 17.25 13.21
N SER A 196 -12.56 16.96 13.36
CA SER A 196 -11.56 17.33 12.33
C SER A 196 -10.27 16.49 12.37
N ILE A 197 -9.72 16.26 11.18
CA ILE A 197 -8.38 15.70 10.99
C ILE A 197 -7.41 16.89 10.97
N ILE A 198 -6.57 17.00 12.00
CA ILE A 198 -5.51 18.00 12.06
C ILE A 198 -4.22 17.33 11.60
N LEU A 199 -3.75 17.70 10.41
CA LEU A 199 -2.42 17.36 9.93
C LEU A 199 -1.42 18.36 10.55
N VAL A 200 -0.66 17.93 11.55
CA VAL A 200 0.44 18.73 12.08
C VAL A 200 1.68 18.39 11.26
N ILE A 201 2.05 19.31 10.38
CA ILE A 201 3.32 19.28 9.67
C ILE A 201 4.32 20.05 10.54
N PRO A 202 5.38 19.42 11.06
CA PRO A 202 6.40 20.15 11.80
C PRO A 202 7.13 21.09 10.83
N GLU A 203 7.03 22.40 11.07
CA GLU A 203 7.88 23.36 10.37
C GLU A 203 9.34 23.05 10.71
N ARG A 204 10.14 22.79 9.67
CA ARG A 204 11.60 22.74 9.83
C ARG A 204 12.07 24.17 10.13
N CYS A 205 12.46 24.43 11.37
CA CYS A 205 13.39 25.52 11.69
C CYS A 205 14.78 25.22 11.14
#